data_AF-A0A7C4UCH0-F1
#
_entry.id   AF-A0A7C4UCH0-F1
#
_cell.length_a   1.000
_cell.length_b   1.000
_cell.length_c   1.000
_cell.angle_alpha   90.00
_cell.angle_beta   90.00
_cell.angle_gamma   90.00
#
_symmetry.space_group_name_H-M   'P 1'
#
loop_
_entity.id
_entity.type
_entity.pdbx_description
1 polymer ?
#
loop_
_entity_poly.entity_id
_entity_poly.type
_entity_poly.pdbx_seq_one_letter_code
_entity_poly.pdbx_strand_id
1 'polypeptide(L)'
;MKTLIAVGLWLLAGFAAVGIVYRLWRGKPIVLRSQWSPRVVRMVAILLVTLGLAPADTSPSLGAPVDLSKNQNNEELPRTVNPNTLLQWHQRQSARDPWMTFKQSFTQLSLNQGQAAPAQTLERELAVMPPVMRSHFQAELAAIRKQEPIKYAADDLLAVLDAAEQHGYCDHWLNAHLWRKTALLPEKNRAAIFARLHRHARVTDSIIKAFAEVKPTLNISPRAWMSKAGPSAAERQQMQLYQNQLKEVLTVSGKLFGVIDEGTWKRDAVTRFRVSKESAVFELQRGARRQALSAGDEFRFGRLDVLTVPTGDKQSVIEHPWLGTIGLPAGKSISVWDLPALLTNEQRKKIDEEVAAALQGNEDAADRLELALPLVHGAVRVGLKESPQARFAPRLRMLLALFDDAVMPALAEPHNAAADRFDPLRR
;
A
#
# COMPACT_ATOMS: atom_id res chain seq x y z
N MET A 1 -37.96 -18.35 22.89
CA MET A 1 -36.70 -18.86 22.30
C MET A 1 -35.68 -17.77 21.95
N LYS A 2 -36.02 -16.76 21.14
CA LYS A 2 -35.06 -15.72 20.70
C LYS A 2 -34.40 -14.93 21.85
N THR A 3 -35.12 -14.68 22.93
CA THR A 3 -34.61 -13.99 24.15
C THR A 3 -33.60 -14.83 24.93
N LEU A 4 -33.85 -16.13 25.10
CA LEU A 4 -32.92 -17.05 25.78
C LEU A 4 -31.60 -17.20 25.00
N ILE A 5 -31.67 -17.23 23.67
CA ILE A 5 -30.47 -17.29 22.80
C ILE A 5 -29.64 -15.99 22.93
N ALA A 6 -30.30 -14.84 23.00
CA ALA A 6 -29.61 -13.56 23.20
C ALA A 6 -28.88 -13.49 24.55
N VAL A 7 -29.54 -13.92 25.63
CA VAL A 7 -28.91 -13.98 26.98
C VAL A 7 -27.72 -14.94 26.99
N GLY A 8 -27.86 -16.12 26.36
CA GLY A 8 -26.75 -17.08 26.24
C GLY A 8 -25.54 -16.51 25.48
N LEU A 9 -25.78 -15.76 24.40
CA LEU A 9 -24.72 -15.09 23.63
C LEU A 9 -23.98 -14.02 24.46
N TRP A 10 -24.70 -13.26 25.29
CA TRP A 10 -24.10 -12.26 26.19
C TRP A 10 -23.26 -12.89 27.29
N LEU A 11 -23.73 -13.99 27.89
CA LEU A 11 -22.95 -14.73 28.89
C LEU A 11 -21.66 -15.31 28.27
N LEU A 12 -21.76 -15.91 27.07
CA LEU A 12 -20.61 -16.46 26.37
C LEU A 12 -19.58 -15.38 25.98
N ALA A 13 -20.05 -14.21 25.54
CA ALA A 13 -19.19 -13.06 25.27
C ALA A 13 -18.53 -12.52 26.55
N GLY A 14 -19.24 -12.53 27.69
CA GLY A 14 -18.68 -12.20 29.01
C GLY A 14 -17.54 -13.15 29.41
N PHE A 15 -17.75 -14.46 29.30
CA PHE A 15 -16.69 -15.45 29.57
C PHE A 15 -15.48 -15.28 28.64
N ALA A 16 -15.71 -15.02 27.35
CA ALA A 16 -14.64 -14.75 26.41
C ALA A 16 -13.85 -13.47 26.77
N ALA A 17 -14.55 -12.39 27.14
CA ALA A 17 -13.92 -11.14 27.58
C ALA A 17 -13.06 -11.34 28.84
N VAL A 18 -13.56 -12.07 29.85
CA VAL A 18 -12.78 -12.42 31.06
C VAL A 18 -11.55 -13.25 30.71
N GLY A 19 -11.69 -14.25 29.83
CA GLY A 19 -10.56 -15.07 29.38
C GLY A 19 -9.50 -14.27 28.62
N ILE A 20 -9.92 -13.28 27.81
CA ILE A 20 -9.05 -12.34 27.11
C ILE A 20 -8.27 -11.48 28.11
N VAL A 21 -8.97 -10.86 29.06
CA VAL A 21 -8.35 -10.02 30.11
C VAL A 21 -7.35 -10.85 30.93
N TYR A 22 -7.71 -12.06 31.32
CA TYR A 22 -6.81 -12.96 32.07
C TYR A 22 -5.55 -13.33 31.28
N ARG A 23 -5.67 -13.56 29.96
CA ARG A 23 -4.52 -13.83 29.10
C ARG A 23 -3.64 -12.60 28.90
N LEU A 24 -4.23 -11.42 28.71
CA LEU A 24 -3.51 -10.15 28.61
C LEU A 24 -2.73 -9.85 29.90
N TRP A 25 -3.36 -10.08 31.06
CA TRP A 25 -2.70 -9.92 32.36
C TRP A 25 -1.50 -10.88 32.54
N ARG A 26 -1.51 -12.03 31.88
CA ARG A 26 -0.38 -12.97 31.82
C ARG A 26 0.63 -12.69 30.70
N GLY A 27 0.53 -11.54 30.03
CA GLY A 27 1.45 -11.11 28.97
C GLY A 27 1.41 -11.96 27.70
N LYS A 28 0.33 -12.72 27.47
CA LYS A 28 0.20 -13.55 26.26
C LYS A 28 -0.51 -12.75 25.16
N PRO A 29 0.07 -12.63 23.94
CA PRO A 29 -0.60 -11.96 22.83
C PRO A 29 -1.86 -12.75 22.44
N ILE A 30 -2.93 -12.03 22.12
CA ILE A 30 -4.21 -12.61 21.73
C ILE A 30 -4.47 -12.23 20.28
N VAL A 31 -4.56 -13.24 19.42
CA VAL A 31 -5.06 -13.12 18.07
C VAL A 31 -6.45 -13.75 18.06
N LEU A 32 -7.49 -12.93 17.87
CA LEU A 32 -8.84 -13.44 17.62
C LEU A 32 -8.85 -14.04 16.20
N ARG A 33 -8.72 -15.36 16.10
CA ARG A 33 -8.75 -16.07 14.82
C ARG A 33 -10.17 -16.05 14.21
N SER A 34 -10.27 -16.20 12.89
CA SER A 34 -11.45 -16.07 12.01
C SER A 34 -12.67 -16.95 12.34
N GLN A 35 -12.62 -17.81 13.35
CA GLN A 35 -13.71 -18.74 13.69
C GLN A 35 -14.89 -18.08 14.42
N TRP A 36 -14.75 -16.83 14.86
CA TRP A 36 -15.79 -16.10 15.59
C TRP A 36 -16.59 -15.20 14.65
N SER A 37 -17.92 -15.26 14.72
CA SER A 37 -18.76 -14.36 13.92
C SER A 37 -18.52 -12.89 14.27
N PRO A 38 -18.64 -11.95 13.31
CA PRO A 38 -18.42 -10.51 13.56
C PRO A 38 -19.28 -9.94 14.70
N ARG A 39 -20.47 -10.52 14.94
CA ARG A 39 -21.35 -10.12 16.05
C ARG A 39 -20.75 -10.43 17.42
N VAL A 40 -20.12 -11.59 17.57
CA VAL A 40 -19.47 -11.98 18.84
C VAL A 40 -18.21 -11.16 19.07
N VAL A 41 -17.40 -10.92 18.03
CA VAL A 41 -16.23 -10.03 18.10
C VAL A 41 -16.65 -8.63 18.54
N ARG A 42 -17.73 -8.08 17.95
CA ARG A 42 -18.27 -6.78 18.32
C ARG A 42 -18.79 -6.74 19.75
N MET A 43 -19.48 -7.78 20.23
CA MET A 43 -19.96 -7.87 21.62
C MET A 43 -18.81 -7.93 22.62
N VAL A 44 -17.77 -8.73 22.34
CA VAL A 44 -16.57 -8.81 23.18
C VAL A 44 -15.84 -7.46 23.21
N ALA A 45 -15.71 -6.78 22.07
CA ALA A 45 -15.13 -5.44 22.00
C ALA A 45 -15.94 -4.41 22.81
N ILE A 46 -17.28 -4.43 22.70
CA ILE A 46 -18.17 -3.56 23.49
C ILE A 46 -17.96 -3.83 24.98
N LEU A 47 -17.94 -5.10 25.41
CA LEU A 47 -17.72 -5.46 26.82
C LEU A 47 -16.37 -4.96 27.35
N LEU A 48 -15.28 -5.16 26.59
CA LEU A 48 -13.95 -4.70 26.97
C LEU A 48 -13.87 -3.17 27.08
N VAL A 49 -14.53 -2.44 26.18
CA VAL A 49 -14.62 -0.97 26.23
C VAL A 49 -15.47 -0.50 27.41
N THR A 50 -16.66 -1.09 27.63
CA THR A 50 -17.54 -0.71 28.74
C THR A 50 -16.93 -0.97 30.12
N LEU A 51 -16.06 -1.99 30.22
CA LEU A 51 -15.33 -2.31 31.45
C LEU A 51 -14.09 -1.42 31.67
N GLY A 52 -13.81 -0.46 30.77
CA GLY A 52 -12.62 0.40 30.86
C GLY A 52 -11.31 -0.36 30.67
N LEU A 53 -11.38 -1.59 30.16
CA LEU A 53 -10.24 -2.50 29.96
C LEU A 53 -9.67 -2.42 28.54
N ALA A 54 -10.13 -1.46 27.73
CA ALA A 54 -9.42 -1.10 26.52
C ALA A 54 -8.01 -0.66 26.94
N PRO A 55 -6.94 -1.38 26.57
CA PRO A 55 -5.59 -0.93 26.88
C PRO A 55 -5.44 0.45 26.25
N ALA A 56 -5.10 1.46 27.06
CA ALA A 56 -4.74 2.80 26.57
C ALA A 56 -3.66 2.74 25.47
N ASP A 57 -2.95 1.62 25.38
CA ASP A 57 -1.89 1.33 24.41
C ASP A 57 -2.25 0.36 23.28
N THR A 58 -3.52 -0.02 23.09
CA THR A 58 -3.94 -0.74 21.87
C THR A 58 -4.20 0.21 20.70
N SER A 59 -3.27 1.13 20.49
CA SER A 59 -2.96 1.49 19.11
C SER A 59 -2.49 0.20 18.42
N PRO A 60 -2.86 -0.07 17.15
CA PRO A 60 -2.27 -1.18 16.42
C PRO A 60 -0.77 -1.10 16.62
N SER A 61 -0.12 -2.19 17.06
CA SER A 61 1.29 -2.16 17.43
C SER A 61 2.10 -1.69 16.22
N LEU A 62 2.37 -0.39 16.18
CA LEU A 62 3.51 0.20 15.51
C LEU A 62 4.68 -0.64 16.03
N GLY A 63 5.32 -1.37 15.12
CA GLY A 63 6.18 -2.51 15.45
C GLY A 63 7.19 -2.22 16.55
N ALA A 64 7.74 -3.29 17.14
CA ALA A 64 8.78 -3.20 18.16
C ALA A 64 9.82 -2.11 17.85
N PRO A 65 10.35 -1.40 18.88
CA PRO A 65 11.31 -0.32 18.68
C PRO A 65 12.44 -0.78 17.76
N VAL A 66 12.68 0.01 16.70
CA VAL A 66 13.69 -0.32 15.69
C VAL A 66 15.06 -0.11 16.35
N ASP A 67 15.89 -1.16 16.36
CA ASP A 67 17.25 -1.07 16.87
C ASP A 67 18.11 -0.17 15.97
N LEU A 68 18.35 1.06 16.42
CA LEU A 68 19.10 2.09 15.71
C LEU A 68 20.62 1.82 15.70
N SER A 69 21.12 0.83 16.44
CA SER A 69 22.56 0.50 16.49
C SER A 69 23.07 -0.10 15.18
N LYS A 70 22.18 -0.59 14.31
CA LYS A 70 22.52 -1.23 13.02
C LYS A 70 22.39 -0.25 11.85
N ASN A 71 23.08 0.88 11.88
CA ASN A 71 23.08 1.78 10.73
C ASN A 71 24.00 1.22 9.61
N GLN A 72 23.48 0.25 8.85
CA GLN A 72 24.27 -0.51 7.87
C GLN A 72 24.47 0.20 6.54
N ASN A 73 23.70 1.28 6.28
CA ASN A 73 23.75 2.00 5.02
C ASN A 73 23.86 3.49 5.35
N ASN A 74 24.96 4.14 4.97
CA ASN A 74 25.16 5.60 5.11
C ASN A 74 24.21 6.41 4.19
N GLU A 75 22.94 5.99 4.10
CA GLU A 75 21.92 6.67 3.32
C GLU A 75 21.34 7.81 4.15
N GLU A 76 21.50 9.03 3.66
CA GLU A 76 20.93 10.21 4.29
C GLU A 76 19.48 10.42 3.87
N LEU A 77 18.68 10.97 4.80
CA LEU A 77 17.33 11.43 4.50
C LEU A 77 17.39 12.48 3.38
N PRO A 78 16.48 12.43 2.38
CA PRO A 78 16.49 13.41 1.30
C PRO A 78 16.39 14.84 1.83
N ARG A 79 17.14 15.77 1.22
CA ARG A 79 17.16 17.20 1.60
C ARG A 79 15.79 17.88 1.51
N THR A 80 14.87 17.30 0.74
CA THR A 80 13.47 17.74 0.67
C THR A 80 12.77 17.58 2.02
N VAL A 81 13.17 16.61 2.86
CA VAL A 81 12.62 16.42 4.20
C VAL A 81 13.30 17.36 5.18
N ASN A 82 12.57 18.39 5.60
CA ASN A 82 13.03 19.44 6.53
C ASN A 82 11.89 19.78 7.52
N PRO A 83 12.11 20.65 8.52
CA PRO A 83 11.07 20.94 9.51
C PRO A 83 9.76 21.48 8.92
N ASN A 84 9.83 22.23 7.81
CA ASN A 84 8.64 22.75 7.13
C ASN A 84 7.84 21.63 6.43
N THR A 85 8.52 20.69 5.76
CA THR A 85 7.81 19.55 5.15
C THR A 85 7.24 18.59 6.19
N LEU A 86 7.87 18.44 7.35
CA LEU A 86 7.32 17.65 8.47
C LEU A 86 6.08 18.31 9.07
N LEU A 87 6.09 19.63 9.24
CA LEU A 87 4.91 20.40 9.65
C LEU A 87 3.75 20.21 8.67
N GLN A 88 4.05 20.38 7.38
CA GLN A 88 3.11 20.20 6.27
C GLN A 88 2.55 18.77 6.22
N TRP A 89 3.40 17.77 6.40
CA TRP A 89 2.99 16.37 6.48
C TRP A 89 2.04 16.14 7.66
N HIS A 90 2.41 16.63 8.86
CA HIS A 90 1.60 16.46 10.07
C HIS A 90 0.22 17.11 9.94
N GLN A 91 0.14 18.31 9.36
CA GLN A 91 -1.14 18.99 9.08
C GLN A 91 -2.03 18.14 8.16
N ARG A 92 -1.45 17.52 7.13
CA ARG A 92 -2.17 16.67 6.15
C ARG A 92 -2.72 15.37 6.74
N GLN A 93 -2.22 14.92 7.89
CA GLN A 93 -2.78 13.76 8.58
C GLN A 93 -4.07 14.09 9.36
N SER A 94 -4.42 15.37 9.48
CA SER A 94 -5.67 15.79 10.10
C SER A 94 -6.87 15.34 9.29
N ALA A 95 -7.90 14.80 9.95
CA ALA A 95 -9.15 14.39 9.29
C ALA A 95 -9.89 15.54 8.59
N ARG A 96 -9.57 16.80 8.91
CA ARG A 96 -10.14 18.00 8.31
C ARG A 96 -9.29 18.57 7.17
N ASP A 97 -8.14 17.96 6.88
CA ASP A 97 -7.28 18.44 5.82
C ASP A 97 -7.89 18.13 4.44
N PRO A 98 -7.89 19.10 3.51
CA PRO A 98 -8.24 18.92 2.10
C PRO A 98 -7.73 17.63 1.46
N TRP A 99 -6.50 17.22 1.78
CA TRP A 99 -5.88 16.02 1.24
C TRP A 99 -6.64 14.75 1.63
N MET A 100 -7.13 14.66 2.87
CA MET A 100 -7.88 13.49 3.34
C MET A 100 -9.23 13.38 2.64
N THR A 101 -9.96 14.51 2.52
CA THR A 101 -11.22 14.58 1.79
C THR A 101 -11.04 14.28 0.30
N PHE A 102 -9.95 14.79 -0.30
CA PHE A 102 -9.59 14.49 -1.67
C PHE A 102 -9.36 12.99 -1.88
N LYS A 103 -8.51 12.33 -1.07
CA LYS A 103 -8.22 10.89 -1.20
C LYS A 103 -9.49 10.05 -1.18
N GLN A 104 -10.38 10.33 -0.23
CA GLN A 104 -11.66 9.62 -0.10
C GLN A 104 -12.54 9.84 -1.33
N SER A 105 -12.74 11.10 -1.73
CA SER A 105 -13.60 11.47 -2.86
C SER A 105 -13.06 10.96 -4.19
N PHE A 106 -11.75 11.03 -4.40
CA PHE A 106 -11.08 10.57 -5.62
C PHE A 106 -11.13 9.04 -5.73
N THR A 107 -10.92 8.34 -4.60
CA THR A 107 -11.02 6.88 -4.55
C THR A 107 -12.45 6.43 -4.83
N GLN A 108 -13.46 7.07 -4.21
CA GLN A 108 -14.89 6.79 -4.48
C GLN A 108 -15.27 7.03 -5.93
N LEU A 109 -14.80 8.12 -6.54
CA LEU A 109 -15.04 8.40 -7.96
C LEU A 109 -14.43 7.32 -8.87
N SER A 110 -13.19 6.94 -8.58
CA SER A 110 -12.48 5.87 -9.32
C SER A 110 -13.16 4.51 -9.17
N LEU A 111 -13.82 4.30 -8.03
CA LEU A 111 -14.57 3.09 -7.68
C LEU A 111 -15.91 2.99 -8.39
N ASN A 112 -16.69 4.07 -8.36
CA ASN A 112 -18.08 4.09 -8.78
C ASN A 112 -18.26 4.42 -10.27
N GLN A 113 -17.19 4.30 -11.07
CA GLN A 113 -17.17 4.51 -12.52
C GLN A 113 -17.99 5.72 -12.99
N GLY A 114 -17.85 6.85 -12.30
CA GLY A 114 -18.50 8.10 -12.71
C GLY A 114 -19.89 8.39 -12.11
N GLN A 115 -20.39 7.64 -11.12
CA GLN A 115 -21.41 8.23 -10.23
C GLN A 115 -20.78 9.47 -9.58
N ALA A 116 -21.37 10.63 -9.85
CA ALA A 116 -20.79 11.92 -9.53
C ALA A 116 -20.57 12.07 -8.01
N ALA A 117 -19.34 11.81 -7.56
CA ALA A 117 -18.81 12.55 -6.42
C ALA A 117 -19.05 14.04 -6.73
N PRO A 118 -19.39 14.90 -5.75
CA PRO A 118 -19.64 16.31 -6.05
C PRO A 118 -18.39 16.89 -6.71
N ALA A 119 -18.43 17.08 -8.03
CA ALA A 119 -17.29 17.49 -8.85
C ALA A 119 -16.66 18.77 -8.31
N GLN A 120 -17.50 19.64 -7.75
CA GLN A 120 -17.12 20.87 -7.07
C GLN A 120 -16.28 20.66 -5.82
N THR A 121 -16.48 19.59 -5.05
CA THR A 121 -15.66 19.29 -3.87
C THR A 121 -14.25 18.93 -4.30
N LEU A 122 -14.09 18.01 -5.27
CA LEU A 122 -12.77 17.62 -5.79
C LEU A 122 -12.02 18.81 -6.40
N GLU A 123 -12.71 19.68 -7.14
CA GLU A 123 -12.10 20.87 -7.73
C GLU A 123 -11.60 21.88 -6.67
N ARG A 124 -12.33 22.05 -5.56
CA ARG A 124 -11.88 22.87 -4.43
C ARG A 124 -10.65 22.26 -3.75
N GLU A 125 -10.65 20.95 -3.49
CA GLU A 125 -9.49 20.31 -2.85
C GLU A 125 -8.25 20.33 -3.77
N LEU A 126 -8.43 20.23 -5.08
CA LEU A 126 -7.34 20.37 -6.05
C LEU A 126 -6.74 21.78 -6.08
N ALA A 127 -7.55 22.81 -5.82
CA ALA A 127 -7.11 24.21 -5.85
C ALA A 127 -6.06 24.55 -4.77
N VAL A 128 -5.93 23.75 -3.72
CA VAL A 128 -4.92 23.95 -2.67
C VAL A 128 -3.66 23.07 -2.85
N MET A 129 -3.65 22.19 -3.86
CA MET A 129 -2.49 21.34 -4.16
C MET A 129 -1.40 22.09 -4.93
N PRO A 130 -0.14 21.60 -4.90
CA PRO A 130 0.92 22.08 -5.78
C PRO A 130 0.49 22.02 -7.25
N PRO A 131 0.88 23.00 -8.10
CA PRO A 131 0.41 23.09 -9.49
C PRO A 131 0.62 21.81 -10.31
N VAL A 132 1.76 21.14 -10.14
CA VAL A 132 2.08 19.89 -10.86
C VAL A 132 1.12 18.77 -10.46
N MET A 133 0.91 18.57 -9.15
CA MET A 133 -0.04 17.57 -8.64
C MET A 133 -1.47 17.90 -9.08
N ARG A 134 -1.86 19.17 -9.00
CA ARG A 134 -3.17 19.66 -9.43
C ARG A 134 -3.42 19.33 -10.89
N SER A 135 -2.49 19.67 -11.77
CA SER A 135 -2.59 19.40 -13.21
C SER A 135 -2.72 17.91 -13.49
N HIS A 136 -1.90 17.09 -12.83
CA HIS A 136 -1.96 15.63 -12.95
C HIS A 136 -3.36 15.09 -12.59
N PHE A 137 -3.88 15.43 -11.42
CA PHE A 137 -5.19 14.94 -11.00
C PHE A 137 -6.36 15.56 -11.78
N GLN A 138 -6.25 16.81 -12.25
CA GLN A 138 -7.25 17.41 -13.14
C GLN A 138 -7.35 16.66 -14.47
N ALA A 139 -6.21 16.28 -15.05
CA ALA A 139 -6.18 15.45 -16.26
C ALA A 139 -6.82 14.09 -16.01
N GLU A 140 -6.55 13.45 -14.86
CA GLU A 140 -7.20 12.19 -14.49
C GLU A 140 -8.72 12.34 -14.35
N LEU A 141 -9.19 13.37 -13.64
CA LEU A 141 -10.61 13.62 -13.47
C LEU A 141 -11.30 13.86 -14.82
N ALA A 142 -10.68 14.62 -15.71
CA ALA A 142 -11.21 14.86 -17.05
C ALA A 142 -11.34 13.55 -17.83
N ALA A 143 -10.33 12.67 -17.79
CA ALA A 143 -10.37 11.39 -18.48
C ALA A 143 -11.39 10.41 -17.85
N ILE A 144 -11.50 10.35 -16.53
CA ILE A 144 -12.52 9.54 -15.84
C ILE A 144 -13.92 10.00 -16.25
N ARG A 145 -14.17 11.31 -16.29
CA ARG A 145 -15.47 11.87 -16.71
C ARG A 145 -15.81 11.53 -18.17
N LYS A 146 -14.79 11.48 -19.04
CA LYS A 146 -14.95 11.12 -20.46
C LYS A 146 -14.87 9.63 -20.74
N GLN A 147 -14.55 8.81 -19.72
CA GLN A 147 -14.23 7.38 -19.87
C GLN A 147 -13.10 7.13 -20.88
N GLU A 148 -12.13 8.05 -20.94
CA GLU A 148 -10.99 7.96 -21.85
C GLU A 148 -9.76 7.36 -21.15
N PRO A 149 -8.91 6.59 -21.86
CA PRO A 149 -7.66 6.11 -21.32
C PRO A 149 -6.69 7.28 -21.08
N ILE A 150 -6.12 7.35 -19.87
CA ILE A 150 -5.09 8.34 -19.56
C ILE A 150 -3.74 7.82 -20.03
N LYS A 151 -3.04 8.63 -20.81
CA LYS A 151 -1.63 8.41 -21.14
C LYS A 151 -0.77 9.17 -20.15
N TYR A 152 0.26 8.50 -19.63
CA TYR A 152 1.23 9.10 -18.71
C TYR A 152 2.59 9.18 -19.39
N ALA A 153 3.32 10.26 -19.14
CA ALA A 153 4.76 10.29 -19.37
C ALA A 153 5.51 9.95 -18.07
N ALA A 154 6.71 9.37 -18.22
CA ALA A 154 7.56 9.05 -17.07
C ALA A 154 7.94 10.30 -16.28
N ASP A 155 8.29 11.37 -17.00
CA ASP A 155 8.70 12.65 -16.43
C ASP A 155 7.55 13.32 -15.65
N ASP A 156 6.30 13.17 -16.11
CA ASP A 156 5.13 13.67 -15.38
C ASP A 156 4.97 13.00 -14.01
N LEU A 157 5.13 11.66 -13.95
CA LEU A 157 5.02 10.93 -12.68
C LEU A 157 6.17 11.28 -11.73
N LEU A 158 7.38 11.47 -12.25
CA LEU A 158 8.53 11.92 -11.46
C LEU A 158 8.32 13.35 -10.94
N ALA A 159 7.81 14.25 -11.78
CA ALA A 159 7.51 15.63 -11.38
C ALA A 159 6.43 15.68 -10.29
N VAL A 160 5.43 14.79 -10.36
CA VAL A 160 4.43 14.65 -9.28
C VAL A 160 5.07 14.16 -7.98
N LEU A 161 5.99 13.20 -8.03
CA LEU A 161 6.74 12.75 -6.85
C LEU A 161 7.60 13.86 -6.26
N ASP A 162 8.32 14.62 -7.09
CA ASP A 162 9.16 15.71 -6.62
C ASP A 162 8.32 16.81 -5.97
N ALA A 163 7.18 17.18 -6.57
CA ALA A 163 6.25 18.13 -6.00
C ALA A 163 5.67 17.62 -4.67
N ALA A 164 5.36 16.32 -4.59
CA ALA A 164 4.85 15.70 -3.38
C ALA A 164 5.86 15.75 -2.23
N GLU A 165 7.10 15.35 -2.47
CA GLU A 165 8.17 15.40 -1.46
C GLU A 165 8.48 16.82 -0.99
N GLN A 166 8.53 17.80 -1.92
CA GLN A 166 8.79 19.20 -1.59
C GLN A 166 7.69 19.85 -0.74
N HIS A 167 6.46 19.36 -0.83
CA HIS A 167 5.29 19.91 -0.14
C HIS A 167 4.75 19.00 0.96
N GLY A 168 5.53 18.01 1.41
CA GLY A 168 5.16 17.15 2.54
C GLY A 168 4.03 16.15 2.25
N TYR A 169 3.75 15.80 0.99
CA TYR A 169 2.84 14.72 0.61
C TYR A 169 3.54 13.35 0.62
N CYS A 170 4.28 13.06 1.71
CA CYS A 170 4.84 11.75 1.98
C CYS A 170 3.73 10.82 2.49
N ASP A 171 3.07 10.12 1.58
CA ASP A 171 1.84 9.37 1.85
C ASP A 171 1.80 8.06 1.04
N HIS A 172 1.45 6.97 1.71
CA HIS A 172 1.38 5.63 1.10
C HIS A 172 0.32 5.56 -0.01
N TRP A 173 -0.82 6.24 0.16
CA TRP A 173 -1.86 6.30 -0.87
C TRP A 173 -1.37 6.94 -2.17
N LEU A 174 -0.57 8.02 -2.09
CA LEU A 174 0.00 8.66 -3.28
C LEU A 174 1.02 7.74 -3.94
N ASN A 175 1.85 7.07 -3.14
CA ASN A 175 2.80 6.07 -3.62
C ASN A 175 2.08 4.95 -4.40
N ALA A 176 0.98 4.44 -3.84
CA ALA A 176 0.10 3.43 -4.43
C ALA A 176 -0.53 3.90 -5.74
N HIS A 177 -1.04 5.14 -5.74
CA HIS A 177 -1.60 5.78 -6.92
C HIS A 177 -0.60 5.81 -8.07
N LEU A 178 0.58 6.38 -7.83
CA LEU A 178 1.60 6.55 -8.85
C LEU A 178 2.18 5.22 -9.32
N TRP A 179 2.39 4.28 -8.40
CA TRP A 179 2.79 2.91 -8.74
C TRP A 179 1.82 2.24 -9.73
N ARG A 180 0.50 2.35 -9.54
CA ARG A 180 -0.46 1.83 -10.52
C ARG A 180 -0.32 2.50 -11.89
N LYS A 181 0.00 3.80 -11.94
CA LYS A 181 0.18 4.52 -13.22
C LYS A 181 1.46 4.13 -13.93
N THR A 182 2.51 3.73 -13.20
CA THR A 182 3.74 3.22 -13.83
C THR A 182 3.52 1.95 -14.65
N ALA A 183 2.50 1.14 -14.35
CA ALA A 183 2.13 -0.03 -15.13
C ALA A 183 1.80 0.33 -16.59
N LEU A 184 1.31 1.55 -16.82
CA LEU A 184 0.90 2.07 -18.13
C LEU A 184 2.07 2.65 -18.93
N LEU A 185 3.26 2.75 -18.33
CA LEU A 185 4.45 3.28 -18.98
C LEU A 185 5.21 2.18 -19.75
N PRO A 186 5.99 2.55 -20.78
CA PRO A 186 6.96 1.65 -21.39
C PRO A 186 7.95 1.11 -20.36
N GLU A 187 8.28 -0.16 -20.52
CA GLU A 187 9.19 -0.97 -19.69
C GLU A 187 10.47 -0.22 -19.26
N LYS A 188 11.18 0.39 -20.23
CA LYS A 188 12.44 1.12 -20.03
C LYS A 188 12.37 2.27 -19.01
N ASN A 189 11.17 2.80 -18.76
CA ASN A 189 10.98 3.95 -17.87
C ASN A 189 10.63 3.53 -16.43
N ARG A 190 10.25 2.27 -16.20
CA ARG A 190 9.66 1.83 -14.92
C ARG A 190 10.69 1.76 -13.79
N ALA A 191 11.91 1.29 -14.08
CA ALA A 191 12.94 1.06 -13.07
C ALA A 191 13.32 2.32 -12.28
N ALA A 192 13.46 3.47 -12.96
CA ALA A 192 13.77 4.74 -12.30
C ALA A 192 12.63 5.21 -11.39
N ILE A 193 11.38 5.07 -11.84
CA ILE A 193 10.21 5.48 -11.06
C ILE A 193 10.01 4.57 -9.86
N PHE A 194 10.12 3.24 -10.02
CA PHE A 194 10.05 2.32 -8.88
C PHE A 194 11.16 2.58 -7.86
N ALA A 195 12.37 2.92 -8.31
CA ALA A 195 13.44 3.33 -7.40
C ALA A 195 13.06 4.58 -6.58
N ARG A 196 12.39 5.55 -7.21
CA ARG A 196 11.90 6.77 -6.56
C ARG A 196 10.75 6.48 -5.59
N LEU A 197 9.77 5.67 -6.00
CA LEU A 197 8.64 5.23 -5.16
C LEU A 197 9.12 4.44 -3.93
N HIS A 198 10.15 3.61 -4.09
CA HIS A 198 10.77 2.89 -2.98
C HIS A 198 11.40 3.86 -1.95
N ARG A 199 12.07 4.91 -2.43
CA ARG A 199 12.60 5.96 -1.54
C ARG A 199 11.46 6.71 -0.84
N HIS A 200 10.42 7.09 -1.58
CA HIS A 200 9.26 7.81 -1.04
C HIS A 200 8.53 7.01 0.05
N ALA A 201 8.36 5.70 -0.14
CA ALA A 201 7.79 4.80 0.87
C ALA A 201 8.63 4.79 2.16
N ARG A 202 9.96 4.64 2.03
CA ARG A 202 10.89 4.66 3.19
C ARG A 202 10.89 5.99 3.91
N VAL A 203 10.84 7.11 3.19
CA VAL A 203 10.68 8.44 3.79
C VAL A 203 9.39 8.50 4.58
N THR A 204 8.27 8.09 3.97
CA THR A 204 6.95 8.10 4.61
C THR A 204 6.95 7.29 5.91
N ASP A 205 7.47 6.07 5.89
CA ASP A 205 7.52 5.23 7.10
C ASP A 205 8.50 5.74 8.16
N SER A 206 9.63 6.33 7.74
CA SER A 206 10.58 6.94 8.69
C SER A 206 9.93 8.10 9.45
N ILE A 207 9.14 8.93 8.76
CA ILE A 207 8.40 10.05 9.34
C ILE A 207 7.31 9.53 10.28
N ILE A 208 6.49 8.57 9.84
CA ILE A 208 5.42 7.99 10.67
C ILE A 208 5.99 7.45 11.99
N LYS A 209 7.07 6.67 11.93
CA LYS A 209 7.69 6.10 13.14
C LYS A 209 8.33 7.18 14.00
N ALA A 210 9.00 8.17 13.41
CA ALA A 210 9.59 9.27 14.17
C ALA A 210 8.54 10.11 14.91
N PHE A 211 7.38 10.38 14.28
CA PHE A 211 6.26 11.06 14.94
C PHE A 211 5.67 10.22 16.08
N ALA A 212 5.60 8.89 15.92
CA ALA A 212 5.14 7.99 16.96
C ALA A 212 6.12 7.90 18.15
N GLU A 213 7.42 8.04 17.90
CA GLU A 213 8.48 8.03 18.91
C GLU A 213 8.52 9.35 19.68
N VAL A 214 8.61 10.49 18.98
CA VAL A 214 8.74 11.82 19.59
C VAL A 214 7.41 12.32 20.18
N LYS A 215 6.27 11.94 19.58
CA LYS A 215 4.92 12.34 19.99
C LYS A 215 4.78 13.86 20.15
N PRO A 216 5.04 14.65 19.09
CA PRO A 216 5.02 16.10 19.20
C PRO A 216 3.62 16.58 19.58
N THR A 217 3.55 17.46 20.57
CA THR A 217 2.29 17.94 21.13
C THR A 217 1.86 19.21 20.39
N LEU A 218 1.11 19.03 19.30
CA LEU A 218 0.47 20.16 18.62
C LEU A 218 -0.76 20.62 19.43
N ASN A 219 -0.54 21.42 20.48
CA ASN A 219 -1.63 21.95 21.30
C ASN A 219 -1.93 23.43 21.01
N ILE A 220 -1.63 23.88 19.79
CA ILE A 220 -1.82 25.27 19.38
C ILE A 220 -3.12 25.32 18.58
N SER A 221 -4.16 25.90 19.18
CA SER A 221 -5.38 26.22 18.44
C SER A 221 -4.99 27.13 17.26
N PRO A 222 -5.37 26.81 16.02
CA PRO A 222 -5.00 27.57 14.82
C PRO A 222 -5.61 28.99 14.78
N ARG A 223 -6.14 29.51 15.89
CA ARG A 223 -6.81 30.80 15.99
C ARG A 223 -6.05 31.86 16.80
N ALA A 224 -4.89 31.56 17.37
CA ALA A 224 -4.11 32.52 18.17
C ALA A 224 -3.75 33.82 17.41
N TRP A 225 -3.50 33.71 16.10
CA TRP A 225 -3.18 34.84 15.21
C TRP A 225 -4.40 35.60 14.69
N MET A 226 -5.63 35.11 14.92
CA MET A 226 -6.86 35.84 14.59
C MET A 226 -7.27 36.84 15.68
N SER A 227 -6.53 36.91 16.79
CA SER A 227 -6.67 38.01 17.74
C SER A 227 -5.84 39.21 17.26
N LYS A 228 -6.38 40.43 17.36
CA LYS A 228 -5.63 41.67 17.08
C LYS A 228 -4.38 41.82 17.96
N ALA A 229 -4.27 41.04 19.04
CA ALA A 229 -3.17 41.09 20.00
C ALA A 229 -1.99 40.16 19.63
N GLY A 230 -2.12 39.33 18.59
CA GLY A 230 -1.14 38.30 18.27
C GLY A 230 -1.06 37.19 19.34
N PRO A 231 -0.09 36.27 19.22
CA PRO A 231 0.08 35.18 20.18
C PRO A 231 0.63 35.69 21.51
N SER A 232 -0.01 35.27 22.60
CA SER A 232 0.45 35.44 23.97
C SER A 232 1.85 34.85 24.19
N ALA A 233 2.50 35.22 25.29
CA ALA A 233 3.82 34.68 25.64
C ALA A 233 3.79 33.14 25.79
N ALA A 234 2.73 32.60 26.40
CA ALA A 234 2.53 31.16 26.52
C ALA A 234 2.37 30.46 25.16
N GLU A 235 1.59 31.04 24.24
CA GLU A 235 1.44 30.50 22.88
C GLU A 235 2.76 30.55 22.11
N ARG A 236 3.53 31.64 22.22
CA ARG A 236 4.87 31.72 21.62
C ARG A 236 5.82 30.64 22.15
N GLN A 237 5.80 30.39 23.45
CA GLN A 237 6.60 29.33 24.06
C GLN A 237 6.17 27.94 23.57
N GLN A 238 4.87 27.69 23.42
CA GLN A 238 4.36 26.45 22.85
C GLN A 238 4.75 26.28 21.38
N MET A 239 4.68 27.35 20.57
CA MET A 239 5.15 27.35 19.18
C MET A 239 6.63 26.96 19.10
N GLN A 240 7.46 27.52 19.98
CA GLN A 240 8.89 27.22 20.02
C GLN A 240 9.16 25.77 20.47
N LEU A 241 8.44 25.29 21.47
CA LEU A 241 8.52 23.89 21.91
C LEU A 241 8.19 22.93 20.76
N TYR A 242 7.09 23.18 20.06
CA TYR A 242 6.67 22.36 18.93
C TYR A 242 7.69 22.39 17.78
N GLN A 243 8.28 23.55 17.47
CA GLN A 243 9.37 23.65 16.50
C GLN A 243 10.61 22.83 16.90
N ASN A 244 10.95 22.80 18.19
CA ASN A 244 12.05 21.96 18.70
C ASN A 244 11.73 20.47 18.58
N GLN A 245 10.49 20.07 18.90
CA GLN A 245 10.03 18.69 18.69
C GLN A 245 10.07 18.30 17.20
N LEU A 246 9.72 19.19 16.27
CA LEU A 246 9.86 18.90 14.82
C LEU A 246 11.31 18.69 14.39
N LYS A 247 12.28 19.41 14.98
CA LYS A 247 13.71 19.15 14.74
C LYS A 247 14.15 17.80 15.31
N GLU A 248 13.58 17.40 16.44
CA GLU A 248 13.79 16.08 17.02
C GLU A 248 13.22 14.98 16.11
N VAL A 249 11.98 15.14 15.63
CA VAL A 249 11.37 14.26 14.63
C VAL A 249 12.25 14.12 13.39
N LEU A 250 12.80 15.22 12.87
CA LEU A 250 13.71 15.19 11.72
C LEU A 250 14.96 14.35 12.02
N THR A 251 15.54 14.53 13.21
CA THR A 251 16.73 13.80 13.66
C THR A 251 16.45 12.30 13.78
N VAL A 252 15.32 11.93 14.40
CA VAL A 252 14.88 10.54 14.54
C VAL A 252 14.55 9.93 13.18
N SER A 253 13.86 10.68 12.30
CA SER A 253 13.57 10.24 10.92
C SER A 253 14.85 9.94 10.15
N GLY A 254 15.88 10.78 10.28
CA GLY A 254 17.18 10.56 9.65
C GLY A 254 17.88 9.27 10.11
N LYS A 255 17.85 8.99 11.42
CA LYS A 255 18.38 7.74 11.98
C LYS A 255 17.58 6.53 11.51
N LEU A 256 16.25 6.63 11.51
CA LEU A 256 15.37 5.55 11.06
C LEU A 256 15.51 5.28 9.57
N PHE A 257 15.72 6.30 8.74
CA PHE A 257 15.76 6.14 7.28
C PHE A 257 16.84 5.16 6.82
N GLY A 258 18.04 5.17 7.44
CA GLY A 258 19.14 4.25 7.07
C GLY A 258 18.86 2.77 7.36
N VAL A 259 17.92 2.48 8.26
CA VAL A 259 17.61 1.12 8.76
C VAL A 259 16.21 0.63 8.41
N ILE A 260 15.29 1.54 8.13
CA ILE A 260 13.90 1.22 7.83
C ILE A 260 13.74 0.76 6.39
N ASP A 261 12.86 -0.22 6.21
CA ASP A 261 12.37 -0.61 4.91
C ASP A 261 11.12 0.18 4.51
N GLU A 262 10.61 -0.11 3.32
CA GLU A 262 9.40 0.41 2.71
C GLU A 262 8.10 -0.12 3.37
N GLY A 263 8.18 -0.65 4.61
CA GLY A 263 7.03 -0.96 5.45
C GLY A 263 6.10 -2.02 4.91
N THR A 264 4.83 -1.67 4.69
CA THR A 264 3.83 -2.60 4.10
C THR A 264 4.19 -2.99 2.67
N TRP A 265 4.92 -2.14 1.93
CA TRP A 265 5.33 -2.40 0.56
C TRP A 265 6.34 -3.54 0.44
N LYS A 266 7.15 -3.76 1.49
CA LYS A 266 8.10 -4.88 1.56
C LYS A 266 7.48 -6.18 2.05
N ARG A 267 6.48 -6.05 2.92
CA ARG A 267 5.91 -7.17 3.67
C ARG A 267 4.75 -7.82 2.91
N ASP A 268 3.88 -6.99 2.35
CA ASP A 268 2.65 -7.45 1.73
C ASP A 268 2.86 -7.57 0.22
N ALA A 269 2.12 -8.49 -0.42
CA ALA A 269 2.13 -8.67 -1.87
C ALA A 269 3.50 -9.02 -2.46
N VAL A 270 4.27 -9.84 -1.75
CA VAL A 270 5.53 -10.40 -2.22
C VAL A 270 5.38 -11.85 -2.63
N THR A 271 6.01 -12.24 -3.73
CA THR A 271 6.11 -13.63 -4.16
C THR A 271 7.55 -14.11 -4.00
N ARG A 272 7.72 -15.37 -3.59
CA ARG A 272 9.03 -16.01 -3.49
C ARG A 272 9.30 -16.82 -4.75
N PHE A 273 10.49 -16.64 -5.29
CA PHE A 273 10.99 -17.38 -6.43
C PHE A 273 12.33 -18.01 -6.11
N ARG A 274 12.62 -19.08 -6.83
CA ARG A 274 13.96 -19.64 -6.94
C ARG A 274 14.48 -19.46 -8.36
N VAL A 275 15.75 -19.13 -8.53
CA VAL A 275 16.39 -19.15 -9.83
C VAL A 275 16.65 -20.60 -10.23
N SER A 276 16.20 -21.01 -11.42
CA SER A 276 16.40 -22.39 -11.86
C SER A 276 17.88 -22.72 -11.98
N LYS A 277 18.26 -23.99 -11.75
CA LYS A 277 19.66 -24.45 -11.82
C LYS A 277 20.28 -24.24 -13.20
N GLU A 278 19.46 -24.26 -14.24
CA GLU A 278 19.86 -24.10 -15.63
C GLU A 278 19.71 -22.65 -16.12
N SER A 279 19.33 -21.71 -15.25
CA SER A 279 19.11 -20.31 -15.62
C SER A 279 20.44 -19.59 -15.91
N ALA A 280 20.39 -18.61 -16.83
CA ALA A 280 21.39 -17.54 -16.89
C ALA A 280 21.30 -16.63 -15.64
N VAL A 281 22.41 -15.97 -15.30
CA VAL A 281 22.45 -14.93 -14.26
C VAL A 281 21.66 -13.72 -14.75
N PHE A 282 20.86 -13.12 -13.88
CA PHE A 282 20.13 -11.87 -14.17
C PHE A 282 20.14 -10.96 -12.93
N GLU A 283 19.69 -9.72 -13.08
CA GLU A 283 19.75 -8.74 -11.99
C GLU A 283 18.38 -8.50 -11.38
N LEU A 284 18.31 -8.43 -10.05
CA LEU A 284 17.20 -7.87 -9.29
C LEU A 284 17.55 -6.44 -8.87
N GLN A 285 16.75 -5.48 -9.30
CA GLN A 285 16.81 -4.11 -8.84
C GLN A 285 15.72 -3.87 -7.78
N ARG A 286 16.15 -3.43 -6.59
CA ARG A 286 15.28 -2.98 -5.50
C ARG A 286 15.71 -1.58 -5.05
N GLY A 287 14.87 -0.59 -5.33
CA GLY A 287 15.25 0.80 -5.08
C GLY A 287 16.47 1.18 -5.94
N ALA A 288 17.51 1.71 -5.28
CA ALA A 288 18.80 2.00 -5.90
C ALA A 288 19.77 0.80 -5.90
N ARG A 289 19.41 -0.32 -5.28
CA ARG A 289 20.29 -1.49 -5.14
C ARG A 289 20.08 -2.45 -6.29
N ARG A 290 21.16 -3.00 -6.80
CA ARG A 290 21.17 -4.08 -7.79
C ARG A 290 21.85 -5.29 -7.20
N GLN A 291 21.25 -6.45 -7.41
CA GLN A 291 21.75 -7.73 -6.94
C GLN A 291 21.77 -8.69 -8.12
N ALA A 292 22.93 -9.26 -8.44
CA ALA A 292 23.01 -10.39 -9.37
C ALA A 292 22.39 -11.63 -8.70
N LEU A 293 21.52 -12.32 -9.44
CA LEU A 293 20.86 -13.56 -9.04
C LEU A 293 21.40 -14.71 -9.88
N SER A 294 22.02 -15.67 -9.21
CA SER A 294 22.64 -16.84 -9.80
C SER A 294 21.76 -18.08 -9.66
N ALA A 295 22.10 -19.13 -10.41
CA ALA A 295 21.40 -20.40 -10.39
C ALA A 295 21.25 -20.96 -8.96
N GLY A 296 20.02 -21.31 -8.58
CA GLY A 296 19.69 -21.85 -7.26
C GLY A 296 19.34 -20.82 -6.18
N ASP A 297 19.60 -19.53 -6.42
CA ASP A 297 19.31 -18.45 -5.47
C ASP A 297 17.81 -18.34 -5.20
N GLU A 298 17.44 -18.08 -3.94
CA GLU A 298 16.08 -17.75 -3.56
C GLU A 298 15.95 -16.25 -3.33
N PHE A 299 14.88 -15.66 -3.85
CA PHE A 299 14.62 -14.24 -3.67
C PHE A 299 13.13 -13.94 -3.50
N ARG A 300 12.86 -12.79 -2.88
CA ARG A 300 11.52 -12.20 -2.80
C ARG A 300 11.39 -11.17 -3.89
N PHE A 301 10.25 -11.18 -4.56
CA PHE A 301 9.90 -10.23 -5.60
C PHE A 301 8.63 -9.48 -5.18
N GLY A 302 8.78 -8.18 -4.95
CA GLY A 302 7.71 -7.28 -4.51
C GLY A 302 7.25 -6.31 -5.59
N ARG A 303 6.33 -5.43 -5.20
CA ARG A 303 5.64 -4.48 -6.08
C ARG A 303 6.55 -3.46 -6.79
N LEU A 304 7.67 -3.12 -6.16
CA LEU A 304 8.64 -2.11 -6.64
C LEU A 304 9.93 -2.74 -7.18
N ASP A 305 10.00 -4.07 -7.25
CA ASP A 305 11.17 -4.77 -7.75
C ASP A 305 11.13 -4.87 -9.29
N VAL A 306 12.31 -4.87 -9.90
CA VAL A 306 12.48 -5.07 -11.35
C VAL A 306 13.56 -6.12 -11.59
N LEU A 307 13.26 -7.13 -12.40
CA LEU A 307 14.27 -8.04 -12.93
C LEU A 307 14.82 -7.47 -14.23
N THR A 308 16.14 -7.45 -14.41
CA THR A 308 16.76 -7.12 -15.70
C THR A 308 17.43 -8.36 -16.25
N VAL A 309 16.90 -8.85 -17.36
CA VAL A 309 17.34 -10.08 -18.02
C VAL A 309 18.34 -9.74 -19.11
N PRO A 310 19.58 -10.28 -19.07
CA PRO A 310 20.56 -10.00 -20.10
C PRO A 310 20.13 -10.55 -21.47
N THR A 311 20.70 -10.00 -22.54
CA THR A 311 20.65 -10.62 -23.86
C THR A 311 21.67 -11.76 -23.90
N GLY A 312 21.25 -12.97 -24.28
CA GLY A 312 22.15 -14.11 -24.44
C GLY A 312 21.40 -15.38 -24.84
N ASP A 313 22.16 -16.41 -25.23
CA ASP A 313 21.62 -17.69 -25.72
C ASP A 313 21.06 -18.56 -24.59
N LYS A 314 21.58 -18.37 -23.37
CA LYS A 314 21.13 -19.12 -22.19
C LYS A 314 19.87 -18.48 -21.61
N GLN A 315 18.79 -19.25 -21.50
CA GLN A 315 17.51 -18.78 -21.00
C GLN A 315 17.59 -18.41 -19.51
N SER A 316 16.95 -17.30 -19.13
CA SER A 316 16.71 -16.96 -17.72
C SER A 316 15.38 -17.52 -17.26
N VAL A 317 15.39 -18.21 -16.13
CA VAL A 317 14.25 -19.00 -15.67
C VAL A 317 14.10 -18.89 -14.16
N ILE A 318 12.89 -18.61 -13.70
CA ILE A 318 12.52 -18.62 -12.29
C ILE A 318 11.49 -19.72 -12.00
N GLU A 319 11.48 -20.21 -10.77
CA GLU A 319 10.61 -21.27 -10.30
C GLU A 319 9.75 -20.74 -9.16
N HIS A 320 8.43 -20.87 -9.33
CA HIS A 320 7.45 -20.62 -8.28
C HIS A 320 7.06 -21.94 -7.60
N PRO A 321 7.04 -22.06 -6.26
CA PRO A 321 6.79 -23.33 -5.58
C PRO A 321 5.48 -24.03 -5.98
N TRP A 322 4.46 -23.25 -6.33
CA TRP A 322 3.15 -23.78 -6.70
C TRP A 322 2.90 -23.78 -8.22
N LEU A 323 3.43 -22.81 -8.96
CA LEU A 323 3.13 -22.63 -10.40
C LEU A 323 4.22 -23.26 -11.29
N GLY A 324 5.33 -23.68 -10.71
CA GLY A 324 6.46 -24.26 -11.45
C GLY A 324 7.26 -23.19 -12.18
N THR A 325 7.79 -23.57 -13.33
CA THR A 325 8.78 -22.82 -14.08
C THR A 325 8.17 -21.67 -14.87
N ILE A 326 8.80 -20.50 -14.84
CA ILE A 326 8.42 -19.29 -15.58
C ILE A 326 9.65 -18.79 -16.34
N GLY A 327 9.55 -18.75 -17.67
CA GLY A 327 10.61 -18.25 -18.54
C GLY A 327 10.64 -16.72 -18.56
N LEU A 328 11.82 -16.13 -18.42
CA LEU A 328 12.02 -14.70 -18.50
C LEU A 328 12.54 -14.31 -19.90
N PRO A 329 11.88 -13.40 -20.62
CA PRO A 329 12.33 -12.99 -21.96
C PRO A 329 13.69 -12.28 -21.90
N ALA A 330 14.60 -12.64 -22.81
CA ALA A 330 15.93 -12.05 -22.90
C ALA A 330 15.90 -10.56 -23.28
N GLY A 331 16.81 -9.77 -22.70
CA GLY A 331 16.92 -8.32 -22.98
C GLY A 331 15.74 -7.50 -22.45
N LYS A 332 15.00 -8.00 -21.46
CA LYS A 332 13.81 -7.37 -20.89
C LYS A 332 13.98 -7.02 -19.41
N SER A 333 13.39 -5.92 -19.02
CA SER A 333 13.10 -5.53 -17.65
C SER A 333 11.67 -5.95 -17.28
N ILE A 334 11.54 -6.77 -16.24
CA ILE A 334 10.28 -7.40 -15.85
C ILE A 334 9.89 -6.87 -14.47
N SER A 335 8.69 -6.31 -14.38
CA SER A 335 8.06 -5.88 -13.14
C SER A 335 6.95 -6.81 -12.71
N VAL A 336 6.37 -6.54 -11.54
CA VAL A 336 5.18 -7.26 -11.04
C VAL A 336 4.01 -7.29 -12.04
N TRP A 337 3.89 -6.26 -12.88
CA TRP A 337 2.83 -6.13 -13.87
C TRP A 337 3.01 -7.02 -15.11
N ASP A 338 4.24 -7.43 -15.38
CA ASP A 338 4.59 -8.21 -16.57
C ASP A 338 4.49 -9.71 -16.30
N LEU A 339 4.68 -10.14 -15.05
CA LEU A 339 4.73 -11.56 -14.68
C LEU A 339 3.50 -12.38 -15.10
N PRO A 340 2.24 -11.90 -14.93
CA PRO A 340 1.07 -12.68 -15.34
C PRO A 340 1.07 -13.00 -16.84
N ALA A 341 1.63 -12.13 -17.68
CA ALA A 341 1.72 -12.35 -19.11
C ALA A 341 2.69 -13.47 -19.49
N LEU A 342 3.67 -13.78 -18.62
CA LEU A 342 4.67 -14.83 -18.82
C LEU A 342 4.17 -16.24 -18.45
N LEU A 343 2.97 -16.35 -17.87
CA LEU A 343 2.40 -17.62 -17.47
C LEU A 343 1.88 -18.43 -18.66
N THR A 344 2.12 -19.73 -18.64
CA THR A 344 1.58 -20.70 -19.61
C THR A 344 0.06 -20.86 -19.44
N ASN A 345 -0.59 -21.42 -20.45
CA ASN A 345 -2.04 -21.71 -20.38
C ASN A 345 -2.39 -22.67 -19.24
N GLU A 346 -1.53 -23.65 -18.96
CA GLU A 346 -1.72 -24.58 -17.84
C GLU A 346 -1.64 -23.87 -16.49
N GLN A 347 -0.66 -22.98 -16.32
CA GLN A 347 -0.52 -22.18 -15.10
C GLN A 347 -1.71 -21.24 -14.90
N ARG A 348 -2.18 -20.59 -15.97
CA ARG A 348 -3.38 -19.73 -15.92
C ARG A 348 -4.62 -20.51 -15.54
N LYS A 349 -4.86 -21.66 -16.17
CA LYS A 349 -5.96 -22.56 -15.81
C LYS A 349 -5.92 -22.96 -14.34
N LYS A 350 -4.74 -23.32 -13.82
CA LYS A 350 -4.54 -23.65 -12.41
C LYS A 350 -4.89 -22.49 -11.48
N ILE A 351 -4.56 -21.26 -11.88
CA ILE A 351 -4.93 -20.05 -11.13
C ILE A 351 -6.45 -19.85 -11.15
N ASP A 352 -7.09 -19.99 -12.31
CA ASP A 352 -8.54 -19.82 -12.43
C ASP A 352 -9.32 -20.84 -11.58
N GLU A 353 -8.85 -22.10 -11.55
CA GLU A 353 -9.40 -23.15 -10.69
C GLU A 353 -9.28 -22.79 -9.19
N GLU A 354 -8.13 -22.26 -8.75
CA GLU A 354 -7.96 -21.81 -7.36
C GLU A 354 -8.80 -20.57 -7.04
N VAL A 355 -8.95 -19.63 -7.97
CA VAL A 355 -9.83 -18.46 -7.79
C VAL A 355 -11.28 -18.93 -7.60
N ALA A 356 -11.74 -19.86 -8.44
CA ALA A 356 -13.07 -20.44 -8.32
C ALA A 356 -13.25 -21.19 -6.97
N ALA A 357 -12.27 -22.01 -6.58
CA ALA A 357 -12.30 -22.73 -5.30
C ALA A 357 -12.31 -21.76 -4.10
N ALA A 358 -11.48 -20.71 -4.13
CA ALA A 358 -11.44 -19.70 -3.09
C ALA A 358 -12.77 -18.95 -2.98
N LEU A 359 -13.40 -18.58 -4.09
CA LEU A 359 -14.72 -17.93 -4.10
C LEU A 359 -15.82 -18.83 -3.50
N GLN A 360 -15.72 -20.15 -3.69
CA GLN A 360 -16.61 -21.16 -3.09
C GLN A 360 -16.33 -21.41 -1.60
N GLY A 361 -15.25 -20.83 -1.05
CA GLY A 361 -14.93 -20.86 0.37
C GLY A 361 -13.83 -21.82 0.78
N ASN A 362 -13.00 -22.27 -0.17
CA ASN A 362 -11.77 -22.99 0.15
C ASN A 362 -10.72 -22.01 0.71
N GLU A 363 -10.41 -22.12 2.01
CA GLU A 363 -9.44 -21.24 2.67
C GLU A 363 -8.00 -21.48 2.19
N ASP A 364 -7.63 -22.74 1.95
CA ASP A 364 -6.28 -23.09 1.47
C ASP A 364 -6.02 -22.55 0.07
N ALA A 365 -7.08 -22.48 -0.76
CA ALA A 365 -7.01 -21.82 -2.07
C ALA A 365 -6.73 -20.32 -1.93
N ALA A 366 -7.43 -19.66 -1.01
CA ALA A 366 -7.19 -18.24 -0.72
C ALA A 366 -5.77 -17.98 -0.18
N ASP A 367 -5.25 -18.86 0.68
CA ASP A 367 -3.87 -18.79 1.19
C ASP A 367 -2.84 -18.94 0.06
N ARG A 368 -3.05 -19.89 -0.87
CA ARG A 368 -2.19 -20.05 -2.04
C ARG A 368 -2.20 -18.82 -2.95
N LEU A 369 -3.38 -18.23 -3.17
CA LEU A 369 -3.52 -17.00 -3.96
C LEU A 369 -2.80 -15.81 -3.31
N GLU A 370 -2.83 -15.70 -1.98
CA GLU A 370 -2.10 -14.66 -1.24
C GLU A 370 -0.58 -14.75 -1.42
N LEU A 371 -0.02 -15.97 -1.42
CA LEU A 371 1.42 -16.19 -1.63
C LEU A 371 1.88 -15.90 -3.08
N ALA A 372 0.96 -15.97 -4.02
CA ALA A 372 1.20 -15.76 -5.46
C ALA A 372 0.61 -14.43 -5.97
N LEU A 373 0.31 -13.48 -5.08
CA LEU A 373 -0.52 -12.31 -5.38
C LEU A 373 -0.07 -11.49 -6.61
N PRO A 374 1.22 -11.14 -6.78
CA PRO A 374 1.79 -10.65 -8.03
C PRO A 374 1.35 -11.36 -9.33
N LEU A 375 1.22 -12.68 -9.30
CA LEU A 375 0.88 -13.51 -10.46
C LEU A 375 -0.63 -13.65 -10.66
N VAL A 376 -1.40 -13.63 -9.56
CA VAL A 376 -2.84 -13.93 -9.58
C VAL A 376 -3.75 -12.71 -9.47
N HIS A 377 -3.20 -11.51 -9.22
CA HIS A 377 -3.97 -10.27 -8.98
C HIS A 377 -5.03 -10.02 -10.07
N GLY A 378 -4.66 -10.14 -11.35
CA GLY A 378 -5.58 -9.97 -12.47
C GLY A 378 -6.72 -11.01 -12.47
N ALA A 379 -6.40 -12.28 -12.26
CA ALA A 379 -7.38 -13.37 -12.23
C ALA A 379 -8.35 -13.24 -11.05
N VAL A 380 -7.84 -12.88 -9.86
CA VAL A 380 -8.68 -12.63 -8.68
C VAL A 380 -9.65 -11.46 -8.92
N ARG A 381 -9.20 -10.41 -9.62
CA ARG A 381 -10.07 -9.29 -10.01
C ARG A 381 -11.18 -9.72 -10.95
N VAL A 382 -10.87 -10.54 -11.96
CA VAL A 382 -11.86 -11.09 -12.90
C VAL A 382 -12.88 -11.94 -12.15
N GLY A 383 -12.45 -12.89 -11.33
CA GLY A 383 -13.35 -13.75 -10.55
C GLY A 383 -14.25 -12.96 -9.58
N LEU A 384 -13.74 -11.89 -8.95
CA LEU A 384 -14.54 -11.01 -8.09
C LEU A 384 -15.54 -10.13 -8.86
N LYS A 385 -15.23 -9.77 -10.11
CA LYS A 385 -16.16 -9.05 -11.00
C LYS A 385 -17.31 -9.96 -11.43
N GLU A 386 -17.00 -11.21 -11.74
CA GLU A 386 -18.00 -12.21 -12.15
C GLU A 386 -18.87 -12.70 -10.98
N SER A 387 -18.27 -12.83 -9.79
CA SER A 387 -18.95 -13.36 -8.59
C SER A 387 -18.83 -12.42 -7.37
N PRO A 388 -19.35 -11.19 -7.43
CA PRO A 388 -19.15 -10.19 -6.38
C PRO A 388 -19.78 -10.57 -5.04
N GLN A 389 -20.79 -11.43 -5.03
CA GLN A 389 -21.50 -11.86 -3.82
C GLN A 389 -21.09 -13.26 -3.35
N ALA A 390 -20.02 -13.84 -3.91
CA ALA A 390 -19.52 -15.13 -3.45
C ALA A 390 -19.16 -15.08 -1.95
N ARG A 391 -19.34 -16.21 -1.25
CA ARG A 391 -19.17 -16.31 0.21
C ARG A 391 -17.82 -15.75 0.68
N PHE A 392 -16.76 -15.99 -0.09
CA PHE A 392 -15.39 -15.57 0.23
C PHE A 392 -14.90 -14.36 -0.55
N ALA A 393 -15.76 -13.70 -1.33
CA ALA A 393 -15.43 -12.46 -2.02
C ALA A 393 -14.87 -11.35 -1.10
N PRO A 394 -15.37 -11.15 0.15
CA PRO A 394 -14.78 -10.17 1.07
C PRO A 394 -13.30 -10.43 1.38
N ARG A 395 -12.90 -11.70 1.52
CA ARG A 395 -11.51 -12.07 1.79
C ARG A 395 -10.62 -11.75 0.60
N LEU A 396 -11.04 -12.14 -0.60
CA LEU A 396 -10.26 -11.86 -1.82
C LEU A 396 -10.16 -10.35 -2.11
N ARG A 397 -11.20 -9.56 -1.81
CA ARG A 397 -11.11 -8.09 -1.86
C ARG A 397 -10.08 -7.54 -0.88
N MET A 398 -10.00 -8.11 0.32
CA MET A 398 -8.98 -7.72 1.29
C MET A 398 -7.57 -8.03 0.77
N LEU A 399 -7.36 -9.21 0.16
CA LEU A 399 -6.08 -9.55 -0.48
C LEU A 399 -5.70 -8.52 -1.56
N LEU A 400 -6.63 -8.18 -2.45
CA LEU A 400 -6.37 -7.17 -3.47
C LEU A 400 -6.12 -5.79 -2.88
N ALA A 401 -6.84 -5.40 -1.82
CA ALA A 401 -6.60 -4.13 -1.13
C ALA A 401 -5.19 -4.06 -0.50
N LEU A 402 -4.67 -5.17 0.01
CA LEU A 402 -3.28 -5.27 0.50
C LEU A 402 -2.27 -5.10 -0.64
N PHE A 403 -2.53 -5.68 -1.81
CA PHE A 403 -1.69 -5.51 -3.00
C PHE A 403 -1.74 -4.09 -3.55
N ASP A 404 -2.94 -3.52 -3.66
CA ASP A 404 -3.12 -2.21 -4.25
C ASP A 404 -2.77 -1.07 -3.29
N ASP A 405 -2.59 -1.36 -2.00
CA ASP A 405 -2.39 -0.36 -0.94
C ASP A 405 -3.45 0.76 -1.00
N ALA A 406 -4.69 0.35 -1.31
CA ALA A 406 -5.83 1.23 -1.50
C ALA A 406 -7.16 0.52 -1.21
N VAL A 407 -8.18 1.31 -0.89
CA VAL A 407 -9.58 0.87 -0.99
C VAL A 407 -9.91 0.75 -2.47
N MET A 408 -9.74 -0.47 -2.99
CA MET A 408 -9.91 -0.94 -4.38
C MET A 408 -10.81 -0.09 -5.29
N PRO A 409 -10.32 0.56 -6.36
CA PRO A 409 -11.10 0.83 -7.57
C PRO A 409 -11.06 -0.32 -8.59
N ALA A 410 -12.06 -0.38 -9.47
CA ALA A 410 -12.00 -1.21 -10.67
C ALA A 410 -10.88 -0.66 -11.58
N LEU A 411 -9.83 -1.44 -11.82
CA LEU A 411 -8.82 -1.08 -12.82
C LEU A 411 -9.45 -1.28 -14.20
N ALA A 412 -9.19 -0.34 -15.11
CA ALA A 412 -9.44 -0.57 -16.54
C ALA A 412 -8.66 -1.82 -16.98
N GLU A 413 -9.25 -2.60 -17.90
CA GLU A 413 -8.60 -3.81 -18.39
C GLU A 413 -7.22 -3.47 -18.96
N PRO A 414 -6.17 -4.27 -18.65
CA PRO A 414 -4.89 -4.10 -19.31
C PRO A 414 -5.11 -4.24 -20.82
N HIS A 415 -4.64 -3.26 -21.57
CA HIS A 415 -4.71 -3.28 -23.04
C HIS A 415 -3.95 -4.52 -23.53
N ASN A 416 -4.70 -5.58 -23.88
CA ASN A 416 -4.15 -6.82 -24.37
C ASN A 416 -3.62 -6.57 -25.79
N ALA A 417 -2.38 -6.10 -25.92
CA ALA A 417 -1.72 -5.93 -27.22
C ALA A 417 -1.59 -7.25 -27.99
N ALA A 418 -1.79 -8.40 -27.32
CA ALA A 418 -1.87 -9.71 -27.93
C ALA A 418 -3.23 -10.03 -28.58
N ALA A 419 -4.33 -9.40 -28.13
CA ALA A 419 -5.66 -9.63 -28.70
C ALA A 419 -5.86 -8.92 -30.05
N ASP A 420 -5.16 -7.80 -30.30
CA ASP A 420 -5.21 -7.09 -31.59
C ASP A 420 -4.45 -7.80 -32.73
N ARG A 421 -3.76 -8.93 -32.46
CA ARG A 421 -3.03 -9.69 -33.50
C ARG A 421 -3.82 -10.85 -34.12
N PHE A 422 -5.01 -11.15 -33.62
CA PHE A 422 -5.86 -12.24 -34.12
C PHE A 422 -7.34 -11.84 -34.11
N ASP A 423 -7.67 -10.73 -34.78
CA ASP A 423 -9.03 -10.50 -35.25
C ASP A 423 -9.12 -10.84 -36.75
N PRO A 424 -9.53 -12.07 -37.11
CA PRO A 424 -9.70 -12.46 -38.51
C PRO A 424 -10.88 -11.73 -39.19
N LEU A 425 -11.65 -10.92 -38.46
CA LEU A 425 -12.76 -10.13 -39.00
C LEU A 425 -12.39 -8.66 -39.28
N ARG A 426 -11.13 -8.26 -39.06
CA ARG A 426 -10.57 -6.98 -39.54
C ARG A 426 -9.67 -7.21 -40.75
N ARG A 427 -10.26 -7.61 -41.87
CA ARG A 427 -9.72 -7.37 -43.22
C ARG A 427 -10.83 -6.98 -44.17
#